data_AF-A0A929KMR5-F1
#
_entry.id   AF-A0A929KMR5-F1
#
_cell.length_a   1.000
_cell.length_b   1.000
_cell.length_c   1.000
_cell.angle_alpha   90.00
_cell.angle_beta   90.00
_cell.angle_gamma   90.00
#
_symmetry.space_group_name_H-M   'P 1'
#
loop_
_entity.id
_entity.type
_entity.pdbx_description
1 polymer ?
#
loop_
_entity_poly.entity_id
_entity_poly.type
_entity_poly.pdbx_seq_one_letter_code
_entity_poly.pdbx_strand_id
1 'polypeptide(L)' 'MAEIVNLNRARKARDREAEKAQAAANRVAFGRDKAARARDREESEKRAALLDGARREETPGPGKPSDG' A
#
# COMPACT_ATOMS: atom_id res chain seq x y z
N MET A 1 39.60 19.64 -33.94
CA MET A 1 38.81 20.41 -32.96
C MET A 1 38.36 19.43 -31.90
N ALA A 2 38.83 19.55 -30.66
CA ALA A 2 38.43 18.62 -29.61
C ALA A 2 37.21 19.18 -28.86
N GLU A 3 36.11 18.43 -28.83
CA GLU A 3 34.98 18.76 -27.95
C GLU A 3 35.36 18.45 -26.50
N ILE A 4 35.49 19.49 -25.68
CA ILE A 4 35.70 19.33 -24.25
C ILE A 4 34.35 19.03 -23.61
N VAL A 5 34.04 17.74 -23.46
CA VAL A 5 32.80 17.30 -22.82
C VAL A 5 32.93 17.42 -21.30
N ASN A 6 32.04 18.19 -20.67
CA ASN A 6 32.02 18.32 -19.22
C ASN A 6 31.42 17.05 -18.57
N LEU A 7 32.30 16.17 -18.13
CA LEU A 7 31.94 14.90 -17.47
C LEU A 7 31.14 15.07 -16.18
N ASN A 8 31.23 16.24 -15.51
CA ASN A 8 30.45 16.50 -14.31
C ASN A 8 28.98 16.78 -14.64
N ARG A 9 28.72 17.50 -15.74
CA ARG A 9 27.36 17.70 -16.24
C ARG A 9 26.74 16.38 -16.70
N ALA A 10 27.53 15.54 -17.38
CA ALA A 10 27.09 14.22 -17.81
C ALA A 10 26.74 13.30 -16.63
N ARG A 11 27.58 13.26 -15.59
CA ARG A 11 27.29 12.52 -14.34
C ARG A 11 26.02 13.00 -13.67
N LYS A 12 25.89 14.30 -13.43
CA LYS A 12 24.68 14.89 -12.83
C LYS A 12 23.41 14.62 -13.65
N ALA A 13 23.51 14.57 -14.98
CA ALA A 13 22.37 14.22 -15.82
C ALA A 13 21.97 12.76 -15.60
N ARG A 14 22.92 11.82 -15.59
CA ARG A 14 22.66 10.41 -15.31
C ARG A 14 22.03 10.19 -13.94
N ASP A 15 22.56 10.85 -12.91
CA ASP A 15 22.06 10.70 -11.54
C ASP A 15 20.59 11.16 -11.44
N ARG A 16 20.26 12.31 -12.04
CA ARG A 16 18.88 12.81 -12.08
C ARG A 16 17.92 11.87 -12.82
N GLU A 17 18.36 11.25 -13.92
CA GLU A 17 17.54 10.28 -14.64
C GLU A 17 17.33 8.99 -13.83
N ALA A 18 18.35 8.53 -13.11
CA ALA A 18 18.24 7.38 -12.20
C ALA A 18 17.25 7.66 -11.05
N GLU A 19 17.31 8.85 -10.45
CA GLU A 19 16.37 9.28 -9.40
C GLU A 19 14.91 9.32 -9.92
N LYS A 20 14.69 9.84 -11.13
CA LYS A 20 13.35 9.85 -11.75
C LYS A 20 12.82 8.45 -12.00
N ALA A 21 13.67 7.54 -12.50
CA ALA A 21 13.31 6.15 -12.73
C ALA A 21 12.95 5.45 -11.41
N GLN A 22 13.75 5.66 -10.37
CA GLN A 22 13.46 5.13 -9.04
C GLN A 22 12.16 5.70 -8.47
N ALA A 23 11.91 7.00 -8.64
CA ALA A 23 10.66 7.63 -8.21
C ALA A 23 9.45 7.08 -8.97
N ALA A 24 9.58 6.79 -10.26
CA ALA A 24 8.53 6.13 -11.03
C ALA A 24 8.28 4.70 -10.56
N ALA A 25 9.34 3.92 -10.34
CA ALA A 25 9.23 2.58 -9.77
C ALA A 25 8.58 2.60 -8.38
N ASN A 26 8.97 3.55 -7.52
CA ASN A 26 8.36 3.74 -6.21
C ASN A 26 6.90 4.19 -6.29
N ARG A 27 6.53 5.04 -7.27
CA ARG A 27 5.13 5.40 -7.53
C ARG A 27 4.30 4.23 -8.04
N VAL A 28 4.89 3.23 -8.67
CA VAL A 28 4.15 2.02 -9.07
C VAL A 28 4.07 1.04 -7.90
N ALA A 29 5.21 0.77 -7.25
CA ALA A 29 5.33 -0.18 -6.16
C ALA A 29 4.60 0.28 -4.89
N PHE A 30 4.69 1.58 -4.58
CA PHE A 30 4.09 2.21 -3.39
C PHE A 30 2.98 3.20 -3.76
N GLY A 31 2.49 3.13 -5.00
CA GLY A 31 1.52 4.04 -5.61
C GLY A 31 0.15 4.16 -4.99
N ARG A 32 -0.13 3.40 -3.94
CA ARG A 32 -1.27 3.74 -3.09
C ARG A 32 -0.92 5.01 -2.33
N ASP A 33 -1.43 6.12 -2.85
CA ASP A 33 -1.43 7.41 -2.20
C ASP A 33 -1.82 7.24 -0.73
N LYS A 34 -1.24 8.04 0.17
CA LYS A 34 -1.58 8.01 1.60
C LYS A 34 -3.10 8.17 1.78
N ALA A 35 -3.74 8.98 0.94
CA ALA A 35 -5.19 9.14 0.93
C ALA A 35 -5.94 7.85 0.53
N ALA A 36 -5.44 7.10 -0.47
CA ALA A 36 -6.03 5.82 -0.87
C ALA A 36 -5.89 4.76 0.25
N ARG A 37 -4.71 4.69 0.88
CA ARG A 37 -4.50 3.80 2.04
C ARG A 37 -5.39 4.16 3.24
N ALA A 38 -5.61 5.45 3.49
CA ALA A 38 -6.49 5.91 4.56
C ALA A 38 -7.95 5.52 4.29
N ARG A 39 -8.44 5.71 3.06
CA ARG A 39 -9.78 5.30 2.65
C ARG A 39 -9.97 3.78 2.75
N ASP A 40 -9.01 2.99 2.26
CA ASP A 40 -9.06 1.53 2.39
C ASP A 40 -9.14 1.10 3.86
N ARG A 41 -8.38 1.77 4.73
CA ARG A 41 -8.38 1.50 6.17
C ARG A 41 -9.74 1.83 6.79
N GLU A 42 -10.27 3.02 6.53
CA GLU A 42 -11.60 3.42 7.01
C GLU A 42 -12.71 2.49 6.49
N GLU A 43 -12.63 2.06 5.24
CA GLU A 43 -13.56 1.09 4.69
C GLU A 43 -13.44 -0.27 5.38
N SER A 44 -12.22 -0.73 5.64
CA SER A 44 -11.99 -1.99 6.35
C SER A 44 -12.50 -1.94 7.79
N GLU A 45 -12.32 -0.81 8.49
CA GLU A 45 -12.79 -0.59 9.85
C GLU A 45 -14.33 -0.51 9.88
N LYS A 46 -14.96 0.18 8.93
CA LYS A 46 -16.42 0.21 8.79
C LYS A 46 -16.99 -1.18 8.50
N ARG A 47 -16.36 -1.96 7.62
CA ARG A 47 -16.77 -3.35 7.35
C ARG A 47 -16.62 -4.23 8.59
N ALA A 48 -15.53 -4.10 9.33
CA ALA A 48 -15.33 -4.82 10.58
C ALA A 48 -16.38 -4.46 11.63
N ALA A 49 -16.66 -3.16 11.82
CA ALA A 49 -17.70 -2.69 12.74
C ALA A 49 -19.11 -3.15 12.34
N LEU A 50 -19.42 -3.18 11.04
CA LEU A 50 -20.69 -3.72 10.54
C LEU A 50 -20.80 -5.23 10.82
N LEU A 51 -19.73 -5.99 10.61
CA LEU A 51 -19.71 -7.42 10.91
C LEU A 51 -19.79 -7.71 12.41
N ASP A 52 -19.18 -6.87 13.24
CA ASP A 52 -19.26 -6.96 14.69
C ASP A 52 -20.66 -6.61 15.21
N GLY A 53 -21.27 -5.52 14.72
CA GLY A 53 -22.65 -5.19 15.04
C GLY A 53 -23.68 -6.17 14.49
N ALA A 54 -23.36 -6.84 13.36
CA ALA A 54 -24.17 -7.92 12.80
C ALA A 54 -23.84 -9.29 13.40
N ARG A 55 -22.81 -9.38 14.26
CA ARG A 55 -22.49 -10.60 15.01
C ARG A 55 -23.61 -10.80 16.00
N ARG A 56 -24.57 -11.65 15.60
CA ARG A 56 -25.45 -12.29 16.57
C ARG A 56 -24.52 -13.04 17.51
N GLU A 57 -24.53 -12.68 18.79
CA GLU A 57 -24.01 -13.59 19.80
C GLU A 57 -24.63 -14.94 19.47
N GLU A 58 -23.77 -15.90 19.09
CA GLU A 58 -24.16 -17.28 19.08
C GLU A 58 -24.49 -17.55 20.54
N THR A 59 -25.74 -17.24 20.91
CA THR A 59 -26.36 -17.76 22.11
C THR A 59 -26.05 -19.23 21.99
N PRO A 60 -25.27 -19.84 22.91
CA PRO A 60 -25.12 -21.27 22.90
C PRO A 60 -26.54 -21.82 23.12
N GLY A 61 -27.23 -22.06 22.02
CA GLY A 61 -28.54 -22.68 22.03
C GLY A 61 -28.36 -24.03 22.70
N PRO A 62 -29.27 -24.43 23.60
CA PRO A 62 -29.08 -25.65 24.36
C PRO A 62 -29.09 -26.84 23.38
N GLY A 63 -27.96 -27.55 23.31
CA GLY A 63 -27.88 -28.87 22.73
C GLY A 63 -27.12 -28.99 21.41
N LYS A 64 -25.86 -29.41 21.51
CA LYS A 64 -25.44 -30.64 20.82
C LYS A 64 -24.71 -31.53 21.82
N PRO A 65 -25.06 -32.83 21.94
CA PRO A 65 -24.34 -33.73 22.82
C PRO A 65 -22.92 -33.91 22.30
N SER A 66 -21.96 -33.85 23.22
CA SER A 66 -20.58 -34.27 23.00
C SER A 66 -20.58 -35.77 22.74
N ASP A 67 -20.25 -36.18 21.51
CA ASP A 67 -19.85 -37.56 21.25
C ASP A 67 -18.44 -37.78 21.83
N GLY A 68 -18.30 -38.91 22.54
CA GLY A 68 -17.10 -39.28 23.30
C GLY A 68 -15.93 -39.80 22.50
#